data_AF-A0A2R5LEC0-F1
#
_entry.id   AF-A0A2R5LEC0-F1
#
_cell.length_a   1.000
_cell.length_b   1.000
_cell.length_c   1.000
_cell.angle_alpha   90.00
_cell.angle_beta   90.00
_cell.angle_gamma   90.00
#
_symmetry.space_group_name_H-M   'P 1'
#
loop_
_entity.id
_entity.type
_entity.pdbx_description
1 polymer ?
#
loop_
_entity_poly.entity_id
_entity_poly.type
_entity_poly.pdbx_seq_one_letter_code
_entity_poly.pdbx_strand_id
1 'polypeptide(L)'
;MNHTCQECGCVCESCISHNSLHLHQEIEALKRQLLERECHIMRMETRVMQEVPDEMCLRQEVAACQDKWQRLQEGYRKLQKVNQGLEDKLLKVVDKFETEKSALTRDVQELTNHLVDARLTIAQLREENEQYRNDCNVAVQLLQCKPSNFVASKYSSLPNELQEKVRNHLGMQQRCVKSPTEPRVIRVPMPTFPPTAMVYSVPPTPEEAPTPEGAGEGGGVRPPPDYISAAIMAKVLEERARERRRAGAYLSKGTQASLCCIHHPRSMAGDGIRSTETVL
;
A
#
# COMPACT_ATOMS: atom_id res chain seq x y z
N MET A 1 107.18 40.53 -31.49
CA MET A 1 107.75 39.30 -30.91
C MET A 1 107.17 38.16 -31.72
N ASN A 2 107.99 37.46 -32.51
CA ASN A 2 107.53 36.39 -33.40
C ASN A 2 107.29 35.14 -32.56
N HIS A 3 106.04 34.70 -32.45
CA HIS A 3 105.66 33.50 -31.72
C HIS A 3 105.98 32.27 -32.59
N THR A 4 107.03 31.53 -32.24
CA THR A 4 107.41 30.26 -32.86
C THR A 4 106.50 29.12 -32.39
N CYS A 5 106.20 28.18 -33.30
CA CYS A 5 105.39 27.00 -33.00
C CYS A 5 106.11 26.07 -32.01
N GLN A 6 105.45 25.69 -30.90
CA GLN A 6 106.05 24.86 -29.84
C GLN A 6 106.27 23.39 -30.23
N GLU A 7 105.63 22.86 -31.28
CA GLU A 7 105.79 21.46 -31.70
C GLU A 7 106.85 21.25 -32.81
N CYS A 8 107.15 22.26 -33.63
CA CYS A 8 108.09 22.12 -34.77
C CYS A 8 109.10 23.28 -34.95
N GLY A 9 109.02 24.36 -34.18
CA GLY A 9 110.06 25.40 -34.10
C GLY A 9 110.27 26.30 -35.32
N CYS A 10 109.53 26.13 -36.43
CA CYS A 10 109.69 26.91 -37.66
C CYS A 10 108.66 28.06 -37.80
N VAL A 11 109.06 29.13 -38.52
CA VAL A 11 108.18 30.23 -38.96
C VAL A 11 107.89 30.02 -40.45
N CYS A 12 106.84 29.25 -40.76
CA CYS A 12 106.48 28.86 -42.12
C CYS A 12 105.04 29.28 -42.44
N GLU A 13 104.76 29.85 -43.61
CA GLU A 13 103.39 30.24 -44.04
C GLU A 13 102.42 29.05 -43.96
N SER A 14 102.91 27.85 -44.30
CA SER A 14 102.14 26.60 -44.22
C SER A 14 101.68 26.25 -42.80
N CYS A 15 102.45 26.63 -41.78
CA CYS A 15 102.18 26.40 -40.37
C CYS A 15 101.07 27.35 -39.86
N ILE A 16 101.07 28.59 -40.35
CA ILE A 16 100.04 29.61 -40.04
C ILE A 16 98.73 29.28 -40.75
N SER A 17 98.79 28.84 -42.02
CA SER A 17 97.61 28.43 -42.78
C SER A 17 96.98 27.13 -42.25
N HIS A 18 97.78 26.17 -41.78
CA HIS A 18 97.27 24.92 -41.20
C HIS A 18 96.57 25.15 -39.85
N ASN A 19 97.12 26.02 -39.00
CA ASN A 19 96.46 26.45 -37.77
C ASN A 19 95.17 27.23 -38.05
N SER A 20 95.18 28.12 -39.05
CA SER A 20 93.97 28.82 -39.49
C SER A 20 92.90 27.84 -39.98
N LEU A 21 93.26 26.87 -40.83
CA LEU A 21 92.34 25.85 -41.33
C LEU A 21 91.79 24.96 -40.21
N HIS A 22 92.64 24.56 -39.26
CA HIS A 22 92.23 23.78 -38.08
C HIS A 22 91.19 24.54 -37.23
N LEU A 23 91.45 25.82 -36.94
CA LEU A 23 90.51 26.68 -36.22
C LEU A 23 89.19 26.84 -36.98
N HIS A 24 89.21 26.97 -38.32
CA HIS A 24 87.99 27.03 -39.12
C HIS A 24 87.17 25.73 -39.04
N GLN A 25 87.84 24.57 -39.12
CA GLN A 25 87.18 23.26 -38.97
C GLN A 25 86.60 23.09 -37.57
N GLU A 26 87.30 23.53 -36.54
CA GLU A 26 86.84 23.51 -35.15
C GLU A 26 85.63 24.43 -34.93
N ILE A 27 85.66 25.65 -35.50
CA ILE A 27 84.52 26.58 -35.49
C ILE A 27 83.30 25.97 -36.17
N GLU A 28 83.47 25.30 -37.32
CA GLU A 28 82.36 24.60 -37.98
C GLU A 28 81.83 23.41 -37.17
N ALA A 29 82.72 22.65 -36.52
CA ALA A 29 82.32 21.55 -35.65
C ALA A 29 81.52 22.06 -34.44
N LEU A 30 81.98 23.13 -33.80
CA LEU A 30 81.27 23.78 -32.69
C LEU A 30 79.92 24.35 -33.14
N LYS A 31 79.83 24.94 -34.34
CA LYS A 31 78.56 25.41 -34.92
C LYS A 31 77.57 24.26 -35.15
N ARG A 32 78.03 23.11 -35.68
CA ARG A 32 77.17 21.92 -35.84
C ARG A 32 76.69 21.39 -34.50
N GLN A 33 77.58 21.29 -33.51
CA GLN A 33 77.21 20.86 -32.15
C GLN A 33 76.23 21.82 -31.48
N LEU A 34 76.38 23.13 -31.70
CA LEU A 34 75.45 24.14 -31.19
C LEU A 34 74.05 23.94 -31.80
N LEU A 35 73.96 23.80 -33.13
CA LEU A 35 72.70 23.55 -33.84
C LEU A 35 72.04 22.24 -33.39
N GLU A 36 72.80 21.16 -33.19
CA GLU A 36 72.29 19.90 -32.66
C GLU A 36 71.71 20.05 -31.26
N ARG A 37 72.39 20.84 -30.40
CA ARG A 37 71.89 21.14 -29.05
C ARG A 37 70.67 22.05 -29.08
N GLU A 38 70.61 23.07 -29.93
CA GLU A 38 69.42 23.91 -30.13
C GLU A 38 68.22 23.08 -30.60
N CYS A 39 68.43 22.19 -31.58
CA CYS A 39 67.40 21.25 -32.04
C CYS A 39 66.98 20.25 -30.95
N HIS A 40 67.89 19.87 -30.05
CA HIS A 40 67.56 19.04 -28.90
C HIS A 40 66.76 19.80 -27.84
N ILE A 41 67.16 21.04 -27.51
CA ILE A 41 66.45 21.93 -26.59
C ILE A 41 65.03 22.16 -27.09
N MET A 42 64.86 22.56 -28.36
CA MET A 42 63.53 22.77 -28.95
C MET A 42 62.65 21.52 -28.89
N ARG A 43 63.22 20.33 -29.11
CA ARG A 43 62.48 19.06 -28.96
C ARG A 43 62.07 18.78 -27.52
N MET A 44 62.94 19.08 -26.56
CA MET A 44 62.63 18.94 -25.12
C MET A 44 61.56 19.95 -24.69
N GLU A 45 61.67 21.21 -25.10
CA GLU A 45 60.67 22.26 -24.84
C GLU A 45 59.30 21.89 -25.44
N THR A 46 59.28 21.41 -26.68
CA THR A 46 58.04 20.96 -27.33
C THR A 46 57.42 19.79 -26.58
N ARG A 47 58.24 18.82 -26.12
CA ARG A 47 57.75 17.69 -25.32
C ARG A 47 57.17 18.15 -23.99
N VAL A 48 57.85 19.03 -23.26
CA VAL A 48 57.35 19.58 -22.00
C VAL A 48 56.03 20.32 -22.22
N MET A 49 55.91 21.13 -23.28
CA MET A 49 54.67 21.83 -23.62
C MET A 49 53.52 20.88 -24.00
N GLN A 50 53.81 19.70 -24.56
CA GLN A 50 52.81 18.67 -24.85
C GLN A 50 52.43 17.83 -23.63
N GLU A 51 53.37 17.60 -22.71
CA GLU A 51 53.15 16.83 -21.48
C GLU A 51 52.42 17.63 -20.40
N VAL A 52 52.54 18.97 -20.41
CA VAL A 52 51.74 19.83 -19.54
C VAL A 52 50.30 19.85 -20.05
N PRO A 53 49.33 19.32 -19.28
CA PRO A 53 47.93 19.38 -19.68
C PRO A 53 47.50 20.84 -19.82
N ASP A 54 46.66 21.13 -20.82
CA ASP A 54 46.09 22.45 -20.99
C ASP A 54 45.33 22.84 -19.70
N GLU A 55 45.85 23.86 -19.00
CA GLU A 55 45.28 24.37 -17.76
C GLU A 55 43.80 24.73 -17.93
N MET A 56 43.43 25.22 -19.11
CA MET A 56 42.04 25.54 -19.44
C MET A 56 41.18 24.29 -19.50
N CYS A 57 41.67 23.19 -20.06
CA CYS A 57 40.96 21.91 -20.12
C CYS A 57 40.73 21.34 -18.71
N LEU A 58 41.76 21.32 -17.86
CA LEU A 58 41.64 20.87 -16.47
C LEU A 58 40.62 21.72 -15.68
N ARG A 59 40.63 23.05 -15.87
CA ARG A 59 39.64 23.94 -15.25
C ARG A 59 38.22 23.63 -15.69
N GLN A 60 38.01 23.32 -16.97
CA GLN A 60 36.70 22.93 -17.50
C GLN A 60 36.24 21.57 -16.93
N GLU A 61 37.14 20.60 -16.81
CA GLU A 61 36.82 19.30 -16.21
C GLU A 61 36.42 19.42 -14.75
N VAL A 62 37.13 20.23 -13.97
CA VAL A 62 36.79 20.54 -12.58
C VAL A 62 35.41 21.21 -12.51
N ALA A 63 35.14 22.21 -13.35
CA ALA A 63 33.84 22.86 -13.41
C ALA A 63 32.70 21.88 -13.75
N ALA A 64 32.91 21.00 -14.75
CA ALA A 64 31.94 19.99 -15.12
C ALA A 64 31.67 18.99 -13.99
N CYS A 65 32.71 18.60 -13.23
CA CYS A 65 32.57 17.75 -12.05
C CYS A 65 31.81 18.46 -10.93
N GLN A 66 32.07 19.74 -10.70
CA GLN A 66 31.33 20.56 -9.72
C GLN A 66 29.85 20.66 -10.08
N ASP A 67 29.52 20.92 -11.35
CA ASP A 67 28.13 20.97 -11.81
C ASP A 67 27.40 19.64 -11.62
N LYS A 68 28.05 18.52 -11.94
CA LYS A 68 27.52 17.17 -11.71
C LYS A 68 27.22 16.95 -10.23
N TRP A 69 28.16 17.33 -9.36
CA TRP A 69 28.00 17.21 -7.92
C TRP A 69 26.85 18.08 -7.39
N GLN A 70 26.74 19.34 -7.84
CA GLN A 70 25.66 20.24 -7.45
C GLN A 70 24.28 19.70 -7.87
N ARG A 71 24.16 19.18 -9.10
CA ARG A 71 22.91 18.55 -9.59
C ARG A 71 22.54 17.34 -8.74
N LEU A 72 23.52 16.49 -8.42
CA LEU A 72 23.31 15.32 -7.56
C LEU A 72 22.88 15.74 -6.15
N GLN A 73 23.54 16.73 -5.56
CA GLN A 73 23.23 17.24 -4.24
C GLN A 73 21.81 17.82 -4.17
N GLU A 74 21.39 18.62 -5.15
CA GLU A 74 20.04 19.15 -5.21
C GLU A 74 19.00 18.04 -5.46
N GLY A 75 19.36 17.02 -6.26
CA GLY A 75 18.55 15.81 -6.42
C GLY A 75 18.33 15.06 -5.10
N TYR A 76 19.41 14.83 -4.34
CA TYR A 76 19.35 14.24 -3.01
C TYR A 76 18.49 15.07 -2.06
N ARG A 77 18.65 16.39 -2.06
CA ARG A 77 17.87 17.30 -1.20
C ARG A 77 16.38 17.26 -1.52
N LYS A 78 16.01 17.17 -2.80
CA LYS A 78 14.61 16.99 -3.24
C LYS A 78 14.06 15.64 -2.78
N LEU A 79 14.82 14.57 -2.95
CA LEU A 79 14.42 13.23 -2.50
C LEU A 79 14.23 13.18 -0.99
N GLN A 80 15.12 13.81 -0.22
CA GLN A 80 15.02 13.91 1.24
C GLN A 80 13.73 14.61 1.67
N LYS A 81 13.33 15.71 1.01
CA LYS A 81 12.05 16.38 1.27
C LYS A 81 10.85 15.50 0.96
N VAL A 82 10.89 14.75 -0.15
CA VAL A 82 9.82 13.81 -0.50
C VAL A 82 9.74 12.71 0.56
N ASN A 83 10.87 12.14 0.98
CA ASN A 83 10.91 11.10 1.98
C ASN A 83 10.36 11.56 3.33
N GLN A 84 10.79 12.74 3.81
CA GLN A 84 10.22 13.34 5.02
C GLN A 84 8.70 13.50 4.92
N GLY A 85 8.21 13.98 3.77
CA GLY A 85 6.77 14.12 3.53
C GLY A 85 6.01 12.78 3.44
N LEU A 86 6.69 11.66 3.17
CA LEU A 86 6.12 10.32 3.23
C LEU A 86 6.11 9.77 4.66
N GLU A 87 7.19 9.97 5.41
CA GLU A 87 7.29 9.65 6.83
C GLU A 87 6.19 10.38 7.63
N ASP A 88 5.99 11.67 7.39
CA ASP A 88 4.93 12.46 8.05
C ASP A 88 3.52 11.93 7.71
N LYS A 89 3.31 11.45 6.47
CA LYS A 89 2.03 10.86 6.06
C LYS A 89 1.82 9.50 6.72
N LEU A 90 2.88 8.70 6.82
CA LEU A 90 2.83 7.41 7.50
C LEU A 90 2.46 7.60 8.97
N LEU A 91 3.13 8.52 9.67
CA LEU A 91 2.81 8.85 11.06
C LEU A 91 1.34 9.27 11.23
N LYS A 92 0.84 10.19 10.38
CA LYS A 92 -0.58 10.60 10.41
C LYS A 92 -1.56 9.45 10.17
N VAL A 93 -1.19 8.49 9.34
CA VAL A 93 -2.04 7.31 9.07
C VAL A 93 -2.02 6.38 10.27
N VAL A 94 -0.85 6.13 10.86
CA VAL A 94 -0.71 5.33 12.09
C VAL A 94 -1.53 5.93 13.23
N ASP A 95 -1.40 7.24 13.50
CA ASP A 95 -2.16 7.92 14.57
C ASP A 95 -3.68 7.75 14.38
N LYS A 96 -4.17 7.89 13.15
CA LYS A 96 -5.58 7.67 12.83
C LYS A 96 -6.00 6.24 13.12
N PHE A 97 -5.24 5.25 12.66
CA PHE A 97 -5.56 3.85 12.92
C PHE A 97 -5.48 3.50 14.40
N GLU A 98 -4.56 4.08 15.17
CA GLU A 98 -4.48 3.88 16.62
C GLU A 98 -5.68 4.48 17.36
N THR A 99 -6.12 5.68 16.97
CA THR A 99 -7.33 6.29 17.55
C THR A 99 -8.59 5.51 17.20
N GLU A 100 -8.76 5.07 15.95
CA GLU A 100 -9.89 4.25 15.50
C GLU A 100 -9.87 2.88 16.20
N LYS A 101 -8.72 2.21 16.28
CA LYS A 101 -8.56 0.95 17.03
C LYS A 101 -8.96 1.14 18.49
N SER A 102 -8.52 2.21 19.12
CA SER A 102 -8.84 2.50 20.52
C SER A 102 -10.34 2.78 20.70
N ALA A 103 -10.98 3.45 19.75
CA ALA A 103 -12.42 3.67 19.75
C ALA A 103 -13.20 2.36 19.61
N LEU A 104 -12.90 1.57 18.58
CA LEU A 104 -13.54 0.27 18.37
C LEU A 104 -13.31 -0.69 19.55
N THR A 105 -12.14 -0.65 20.18
CA THR A 105 -11.87 -1.47 21.38
C THR A 105 -12.78 -1.08 22.54
N ARG A 106 -13.02 0.23 22.74
CA ARG A 106 -13.97 0.73 23.75
C ARG A 106 -15.40 0.30 23.43
N ASP A 107 -15.82 0.45 22.17
CA ASP A 107 -17.17 0.07 21.74
C ASP A 107 -17.41 -1.43 21.93
N VAL A 108 -16.41 -2.28 21.61
CA VAL A 108 -16.49 -3.72 21.84
C VAL A 108 -16.64 -4.03 23.34
N GLN A 109 -15.89 -3.34 24.20
CA GLN A 109 -16.01 -3.53 25.65
C GLN A 109 -17.40 -3.11 26.16
N GLU A 110 -17.92 -1.97 25.71
CA GLU A 110 -19.24 -1.47 26.07
C GLU A 110 -20.35 -2.43 25.62
N LEU A 111 -20.33 -2.87 24.36
CA LEU A 111 -21.28 -3.86 23.83
C LEU A 111 -21.17 -5.21 24.55
N THR A 112 -19.96 -5.62 24.92
CA THR A 112 -19.76 -6.84 25.71
C THR A 112 -20.40 -6.72 27.08
N ASN A 113 -20.26 -5.59 27.76
CA ASN A 113 -20.90 -5.35 29.05
C ASN A 113 -22.43 -5.37 28.92
N HIS A 114 -22.99 -4.65 27.94
CA HIS A 114 -24.43 -4.68 27.68
C HIS A 114 -24.96 -6.08 27.37
N LEU A 115 -24.21 -6.88 26.62
CA LEU A 115 -24.58 -8.27 26.34
C LEU A 115 -24.60 -9.11 27.63
N VAL A 116 -23.61 -8.93 28.51
CA VAL A 116 -23.56 -9.61 29.80
C VAL A 116 -24.74 -9.19 30.68
N ASP A 117 -25.02 -7.89 30.79
CA ASP A 117 -26.15 -7.37 31.56
C ASP A 117 -27.48 -7.92 31.06
N ALA A 118 -27.72 -7.89 29.75
CA ALA A 118 -28.93 -8.46 29.15
C ALA A 118 -29.07 -9.96 29.42
N ARG A 119 -27.96 -10.72 29.38
CA ARG A 119 -27.96 -12.15 29.74
C ARG A 119 -28.30 -12.36 31.21
N LEU A 120 -27.79 -11.53 32.11
CA LEU A 120 -28.12 -11.60 33.54
C LEU A 120 -29.60 -11.30 33.76
N THR A 121 -30.15 -10.25 33.13
CA THR A 121 -31.58 -9.92 33.21
C THR A 121 -32.45 -11.05 32.68
N ILE A 122 -32.09 -11.67 31.55
CA ILE A 122 -32.81 -12.84 31.02
C ILE A 122 -32.78 -14.00 32.01
N ALA A 123 -31.64 -14.26 32.65
CA ALA A 123 -31.53 -15.34 33.64
C ALA A 123 -32.43 -15.08 34.86
N GLN A 124 -32.44 -13.84 35.38
CA GLN A 124 -33.32 -13.42 36.48
C GLN A 124 -34.79 -13.59 36.11
N LEU A 125 -35.22 -13.08 34.96
CA LEU A 125 -36.61 -13.20 34.50
C LEU A 125 -37.03 -14.65 34.27
N ARG A 126 -36.10 -15.53 33.87
CA ARG A 126 -36.36 -16.97 33.72
C ARG A 126 -36.59 -17.62 35.08
N GLU A 127 -35.75 -17.32 36.06
CA GLU A 127 -35.89 -17.81 37.43
C GLU A 127 -37.22 -17.35 38.04
N GLU A 128 -37.56 -16.06 37.92
CA GLU A 128 -38.85 -15.52 38.37
C GLU A 128 -40.03 -16.22 37.66
N ASN A 129 -39.94 -16.46 36.35
CA ASN A 129 -40.98 -17.20 35.62
C ASN A 129 -41.13 -18.65 36.10
N GLU A 130 -40.04 -19.34 36.45
CA GLU A 130 -40.11 -20.68 37.02
C GLU A 130 -40.75 -20.66 38.41
N GLN A 131 -40.42 -19.66 39.24
CA GLN A 131 -41.07 -19.44 40.53
C GLN A 131 -42.58 -19.21 40.36
N TYR A 132 -43.00 -18.32 39.47
CA TYR A 132 -44.42 -18.09 39.19
C TYR A 132 -45.14 -19.36 38.69
N ARG A 133 -44.48 -20.18 37.85
CA ARG A 133 -45.04 -21.46 37.43
C ARG A 133 -45.22 -22.42 38.60
N ASN A 134 -44.25 -22.48 39.51
CA ASN A 134 -44.33 -23.30 40.71
C ASN A 134 -45.47 -22.84 41.62
N ASP A 135 -45.60 -21.54 41.86
CA ASP A 135 -46.69 -20.97 42.67
C ASP A 135 -48.07 -21.27 42.04
N CYS A 136 -48.20 -21.10 40.72
CA CYS A 136 -49.41 -21.48 39.99
C CYS A 136 -49.71 -22.98 40.13
N ASN A 137 -48.71 -23.86 40.03
CA ASN A 137 -48.89 -25.29 40.21
C ASN A 137 -49.36 -25.65 41.61
N VAL A 138 -48.79 -25.02 42.66
CA VAL A 138 -49.23 -25.20 44.05
C VAL A 138 -50.68 -24.74 44.21
N ALA A 139 -51.04 -23.57 43.66
CA ALA A 139 -52.41 -23.09 43.69
C ALA A 139 -53.37 -24.10 43.02
N VAL A 140 -53.02 -24.62 41.84
CA VAL A 140 -53.81 -25.66 41.15
C VAL A 140 -53.96 -26.92 42.00
N GLN A 141 -52.90 -27.40 42.64
CA GLN A 141 -52.98 -28.57 43.54
C GLN A 141 -53.91 -28.32 44.73
N LEU A 142 -53.82 -27.15 45.37
CA LEU A 142 -54.70 -26.77 46.47
C LEU A 142 -56.19 -26.71 46.04
N LEU A 143 -56.45 -26.17 44.85
CA LEU A 143 -57.80 -26.16 44.24
C LEU A 143 -58.32 -27.58 44.02
N GLN A 144 -57.47 -28.49 43.55
CA GLN A 144 -57.83 -29.88 43.26
C GLN A 144 -58.05 -30.74 44.51
N CYS A 145 -57.38 -30.45 45.63
CA CYS A 145 -57.52 -31.22 46.88
C CYS A 145 -58.89 -31.08 47.57
N LYS A 146 -59.71 -30.05 47.27
CA LYS A 146 -61.06 -29.84 47.84
C LYS A 146 -62.07 -29.25 46.85
N PRO A 147 -62.51 -30.01 45.82
CA PRO A 147 -63.38 -29.50 44.76
C PRO A 147 -64.77 -29.07 45.25
N SER A 148 -65.25 -29.60 46.38
CA SER A 148 -66.55 -29.27 46.98
C SER A 148 -66.60 -27.89 47.67
N ASN A 149 -65.46 -27.27 47.95
CA ASN A 149 -65.40 -25.95 48.59
C ASN A 149 -65.21 -24.80 47.58
N PHE A 150 -65.00 -25.10 46.30
CA PHE A 150 -64.72 -24.10 45.27
C PHE A 150 -65.95 -23.83 44.40
N VAL A 151 -66.41 -22.58 44.39
CA VAL A 151 -67.43 -22.10 43.46
C VAL A 151 -66.72 -21.68 42.17
N ALA A 152 -66.91 -22.43 41.08
CA ALA A 152 -66.40 -22.04 39.78
C ALA A 152 -67.02 -20.70 39.35
N SER A 153 -66.19 -19.66 39.18
CA SER A 153 -66.65 -18.39 38.64
C SER A 153 -67.10 -18.59 37.19
N LYS A 154 -68.29 -18.09 36.87
CA LYS A 154 -68.82 -18.16 35.51
C LYS A 154 -67.96 -17.27 34.61
N TYR A 155 -67.67 -17.69 33.39
CA TYR A 155 -66.90 -16.88 32.43
C TYR A 155 -67.49 -15.47 32.23
N SER A 156 -68.81 -15.33 32.36
CA SER A 156 -69.57 -14.08 32.29
C SER A 156 -69.43 -13.17 33.52
N SER A 157 -68.85 -13.64 34.63
CA SER A 157 -68.61 -12.84 35.83
C SER A 157 -67.21 -12.24 35.89
N LEU A 158 -66.37 -12.48 34.88
CA LEU A 158 -65.05 -11.88 34.76
C LEU A 158 -65.14 -10.48 34.12
N PRO A 159 -64.29 -9.52 34.52
CA PRO A 159 -64.14 -8.25 33.81
C PRO A 159 -63.85 -8.44 32.31
N ASN A 160 -64.35 -7.53 31.46
CA ASN A 160 -64.25 -7.63 29.99
C ASN A 160 -62.81 -7.83 29.48
N GLU A 161 -61.82 -7.18 30.09
CA GLU A 161 -60.40 -7.34 29.71
C GLU A 161 -59.89 -8.78 29.93
N LEU A 162 -60.34 -9.43 31.01
CA LEU A 162 -59.96 -10.81 31.32
C LEU A 162 -60.73 -11.80 30.44
N GLN A 163 -62.00 -11.49 30.16
CA GLN A 163 -62.83 -12.28 29.27
C GLN A 163 -62.22 -12.36 27.85
N GLU A 164 -61.71 -11.24 27.34
CA GLU A 164 -61.02 -11.16 26.06
C GLU A 164 -59.67 -11.88 26.06
N LYS A 165 -58.86 -11.74 27.11
CA LYS A 165 -57.59 -12.48 27.26
C LYS A 165 -57.82 -13.99 27.27
N VAL A 166 -58.83 -14.47 28.00
CA VAL A 166 -59.19 -15.89 28.03
C VAL A 166 -59.66 -16.37 26.65
N ARG A 167 -60.51 -15.60 25.97
CA ARG A 167 -60.95 -15.91 24.59
C ARG A 167 -59.76 -16.02 23.63
N ASN A 168 -58.82 -15.08 23.70
CA ASN A 168 -57.64 -15.07 22.85
C ASN A 168 -56.71 -16.24 23.16
N HIS A 169 -56.53 -16.60 24.44
CA HIS A 169 -55.68 -17.71 24.84
C HIS A 169 -56.22 -19.07 24.36
N LEU A 170 -57.53 -19.30 24.46
CA LEU A 170 -58.17 -20.50 23.89
C LEU A 170 -58.11 -20.52 22.36
N GLY A 171 -58.29 -19.35 21.71
CA GLY A 171 -58.20 -19.24 20.24
C GLY A 171 -56.79 -19.42 19.68
N MET A 172 -55.75 -18.99 20.40
CA MET A 172 -54.34 -19.14 20.01
C MET A 172 -53.86 -20.59 20.10
N GLN A 173 -54.29 -21.33 21.13
CA GLN A 173 -53.96 -22.75 21.29
C GLN A 173 -54.46 -23.60 20.11
N GLN A 174 -55.55 -23.18 19.46
CA GLN A 174 -56.11 -23.84 18.27
C GLN A 174 -55.38 -23.50 16.95
N ARG A 175 -54.62 -22.38 16.90
CA ARG A 175 -53.85 -21.98 15.70
C ARG A 175 -52.45 -22.57 15.63
N CYS A 176 -51.83 -22.89 16.77
CA CYS A 176 -50.46 -23.42 16.84
C CYS A 176 -50.31 -24.86 16.31
N VAL A 177 -51.43 -25.58 16.09
CA VAL A 177 -51.44 -26.99 15.64
C VAL A 177 -51.37 -27.14 14.10
N LYS A 178 -51.32 -26.04 13.34
CA LYS A 178 -51.29 -26.07 11.86
C LYS A 178 -49.87 -25.81 11.31
N SER A 179 -49.18 -26.91 10.99
CA SER A 179 -48.02 -27.15 10.08
C SER A 179 -46.90 -26.10 9.91
N PRO A 180 -45.61 -26.52 9.89
CA PRO A 180 -44.49 -25.64 9.60
C PRO A 180 -44.41 -25.31 8.10
N THR A 181 -44.57 -24.04 7.74
CA THR A 181 -44.36 -23.52 6.38
C THR A 181 -42.85 -23.44 6.08
N GLU A 182 -42.39 -24.14 5.05
CA GLU A 182 -40.97 -24.14 4.64
C GLU A 182 -40.49 -22.75 4.18
N PRO A 183 -39.25 -22.34 4.53
CA PRO A 183 -38.70 -21.04 4.14
C PRO A 183 -38.36 -20.98 2.65
N ARG A 184 -38.65 -19.84 2.01
CA ARG A 184 -38.29 -19.60 0.60
C ARG A 184 -36.79 -19.33 0.48
N VAL A 185 -36.15 -19.96 -0.50
CA VAL A 185 -34.69 -19.90 -0.70
C VAL A 185 -34.34 -19.15 -1.99
N ILE A 186 -33.50 -18.12 -1.90
CA ILE A 186 -33.02 -17.31 -3.03
C ILE A 186 -31.55 -17.65 -3.31
N ARG A 187 -31.20 -17.90 -4.58
CA ARG A 187 -29.83 -18.22 -5.02
C ARG A 187 -29.28 -17.13 -5.92
N VAL A 188 -28.10 -16.61 -5.60
CA VAL A 188 -27.41 -15.58 -6.40
C VAL A 188 -26.08 -16.13 -6.93
N PRO A 189 -25.84 -16.13 -8.26
CA PRO A 189 -24.57 -16.58 -8.85
C PRO A 189 -23.43 -15.60 -8.56
N MET A 190 -22.25 -16.10 -8.17
CA MET A 190 -21.05 -15.27 -8.04
C MET A 190 -20.06 -15.51 -9.18
N PRO A 191 -19.36 -14.47 -9.68
CA PRO A 191 -18.38 -14.57 -10.74
C PRO A 191 -17.00 -15.02 -10.20
N THR A 192 -16.96 -16.17 -9.51
CA THR A 192 -15.73 -16.81 -9.03
C THR A 192 -15.42 -18.06 -9.85
N PHE A 193 -14.17 -18.53 -9.87
CA PHE A 193 -13.82 -19.83 -10.47
C PHE A 193 -13.31 -20.79 -9.38
N PRO A 194 -13.96 -21.95 -9.15
CA PRO A 194 -15.18 -22.40 -9.83
C PRO A 194 -16.42 -21.53 -9.47
N PRO A 195 -17.49 -21.54 -10.30
CA PRO A 195 -18.69 -20.76 -10.04
C PRO A 195 -19.41 -21.28 -8.80
N THR A 196 -19.46 -20.45 -7.75
CA THR A 196 -20.16 -20.78 -6.50
C THR A 196 -21.35 -19.84 -6.34
N ALA A 197 -22.51 -20.36 -5.94
CA ALA A 197 -23.71 -19.55 -5.70
C ALA A 197 -23.93 -19.35 -4.20
N MET A 198 -24.30 -18.13 -3.79
CA MET A 198 -24.73 -17.85 -2.42
C MET A 198 -26.22 -18.13 -2.27
N VAL A 199 -26.60 -18.75 -1.15
CA VAL A 199 -27.97 -19.19 -0.88
C VAL A 199 -28.47 -18.51 0.39
N TYR A 200 -29.56 -17.76 0.28
CA TYR A 200 -30.22 -17.10 1.42
C TYR A 200 -31.58 -17.74 1.68
N SER A 201 -31.82 -18.17 2.91
CA SER A 201 -33.12 -18.62 3.38
C SER A 201 -33.86 -17.43 3.98
N VAL A 202 -34.97 -17.03 3.36
CA VAL A 202 -35.79 -15.91 3.84
C VAL A 202 -36.92 -16.49 4.69
N PRO A 203 -37.06 -16.08 5.97
CA PRO A 203 -38.21 -16.44 6.79
C PRO A 203 -39.50 -15.91 6.15
N PRO A 204 -40.61 -16.67 6.14
CA PRO A 204 -41.88 -16.16 5.65
C PRO A 204 -42.36 -15.01 6.57
N THR A 205 -42.59 -13.83 5.99
CA THR A 205 -43.21 -12.69 6.68
C THR A 205 -44.71 -12.94 6.84
N PRO A 206 -45.30 -12.68 8.02
CA PRO A 206 -46.72 -12.95 8.26
C PRO A 206 -47.57 -11.72 7.92
N GLU A 207 -47.87 -11.46 6.64
CA GLU A 207 -48.96 -10.54 6.27
C GLU A 207 -49.64 -11.01 4.99
N GLU A 208 -50.88 -11.46 5.12
CA GLU A 208 -52.00 -11.14 4.22
C GLU A 208 -53.27 -11.78 4.80
N ALA A 209 -54.05 -10.98 5.52
CA ALA A 209 -55.42 -11.32 5.90
C ALA A 209 -56.37 -11.00 4.72
N PRO A 210 -57.34 -11.87 4.39
CA PRO A 210 -58.29 -11.59 3.32
C PRO A 210 -59.43 -10.72 3.82
N THR A 211 -59.83 -9.71 3.05
CA THR A 211 -61.12 -9.01 3.20
C THR A 211 -61.94 -9.09 1.90
N PRO A 212 -63.28 -8.98 1.99
CA PRO A 212 -64.20 -9.67 1.09
C PRO A 212 -64.85 -8.77 0.02
N GLU A 213 -65.33 -9.44 -1.03
CA GLU A 213 -66.48 -9.13 -1.93
C GLU A 213 -66.48 -7.88 -2.84
N GLY A 214 -66.82 -8.11 -4.12
CA GLY A 214 -67.34 -7.07 -5.02
C GLY A 214 -67.08 -7.31 -6.52
N ALA A 215 -68.11 -7.80 -7.21
CA ALA A 215 -68.28 -8.01 -8.66
C ALA A 215 -67.50 -7.15 -9.68
N GLY A 216 -67.18 -7.75 -10.84
CA GLY A 216 -67.15 -7.05 -12.13
C GLY A 216 -65.88 -7.17 -12.98
N GLU A 217 -65.95 -8.09 -13.94
CA GLU A 217 -65.26 -8.17 -15.25
C GLU A 217 -64.05 -7.27 -15.58
N GLY A 218 -62.93 -7.94 -15.89
CA GLY A 218 -62.25 -7.77 -17.20
C GLY A 218 -61.36 -6.54 -17.41
N GLY A 219 -60.09 -6.64 -17.03
CA GLY A 219 -59.03 -5.74 -17.52
C GLY A 219 -57.69 -6.04 -16.86
N GLY A 220 -56.81 -6.78 -17.54
CA GLY A 220 -55.56 -7.28 -16.98
C GLY A 220 -54.65 -6.18 -16.44
N VAL A 221 -54.41 -6.20 -15.13
CA VAL A 221 -53.32 -5.46 -14.49
C VAL A 221 -52.28 -6.47 -14.05
N ARG A 222 -51.20 -6.52 -14.81
CA ARG A 222 -49.96 -7.23 -14.50
C ARG A 222 -49.46 -6.73 -13.13
N PRO A 223 -49.12 -7.59 -12.16
CA PRO A 223 -48.59 -7.12 -10.88
C PRO A 223 -47.29 -6.33 -11.15
N PRO A 224 -47.03 -5.24 -10.41
CA PRO A 224 -45.87 -4.40 -10.69
C PRO A 224 -44.59 -5.21 -10.46
N PRO A 225 -43.58 -5.10 -11.33
CA PRO A 225 -42.31 -5.75 -11.08
C PRO A 225 -41.70 -5.16 -9.80
N ASP A 226 -41.14 -6.04 -8.95
CA ASP A 226 -40.36 -5.69 -7.77
C ASP A 226 -39.30 -4.64 -8.13
N TYR A 227 -39.62 -3.37 -7.90
CA TYR A 227 -38.75 -2.27 -8.29
C TYR A 227 -37.73 -2.07 -7.19
N ILE A 228 -36.50 -2.50 -7.43
CA ILE A 228 -35.35 -2.01 -6.67
C ILE A 228 -35.32 -0.51 -6.86
N SER A 229 -35.39 0.26 -5.77
CA SER A 229 -35.44 1.73 -5.85
C SER A 229 -34.30 2.27 -6.72
N ALA A 230 -34.61 3.21 -7.61
CA ALA A 230 -33.63 3.84 -8.49
C ALA A 230 -32.44 4.45 -7.70
N ALA A 231 -32.68 4.85 -6.45
CA ALA A 231 -31.64 5.30 -5.53
C ALA A 231 -30.61 4.21 -5.20
N ILE A 232 -31.06 2.96 -5.01
CA ILE A 232 -30.19 1.81 -4.72
C ILE A 232 -29.36 1.47 -5.97
N MET A 233 -30.00 1.42 -7.14
CA MET A 233 -29.29 1.19 -8.41
C MET A 233 -28.26 2.28 -8.70
N ALA A 234 -28.61 3.55 -8.47
CA ALA A 234 -27.69 4.68 -8.63
C ALA A 234 -26.49 4.57 -7.68
N LYS A 235 -26.71 4.22 -6.41
CA LYS A 235 -25.65 4.00 -5.41
C LYS A 235 -24.68 2.89 -5.84
N VAL A 236 -25.21 1.75 -6.30
CA VAL A 236 -24.39 0.61 -6.75
C VAL A 236 -23.58 0.97 -7.99
N LEU A 237 -24.16 1.73 -8.93
CA LEU A 237 -23.45 2.19 -10.13
C LEU A 237 -22.37 3.23 -9.80
N GLU A 238 -22.65 4.14 -8.87
CA GLU A 238 -21.68 5.13 -8.39
C GLU A 238 -20.50 4.46 -7.66
N GLU A 239 -20.78 3.43 -6.87
CA GLU A 239 -19.78 2.64 -6.15
C GLU A 239 -18.88 1.86 -7.12
N ARG A 240 -19.44 1.19 -8.13
CA ARG A 240 -18.66 0.55 -9.22
C ARG A 240 -17.84 1.54 -10.04
N ALA A 241 -18.36 2.75 -10.29
CA ALA A 241 -17.62 3.79 -11.01
C ALA A 241 -16.46 4.35 -10.18
N ARG A 242 -16.63 4.41 -8.85
CA ARG A 242 -15.58 4.80 -7.90
C ARG A 242 -14.51 3.71 -7.77
N GLU A 243 -14.89 2.44 -7.76
CA GLU A 243 -13.95 1.30 -7.82
C GLU A 243 -13.12 1.30 -9.10
N ARG A 244 -13.74 1.52 -10.27
CA ARG A 244 -13.01 1.63 -11.54
C ARG A 244 -12.03 2.80 -11.56
N ARG A 245 -12.40 3.94 -10.97
CA ARG A 245 -11.48 5.10 -10.79
C ARG A 245 -10.33 4.77 -9.83
N ARG A 246 -10.60 4.04 -8.74
CA ARG A 246 -9.56 3.58 -7.80
C ARG A 246 -8.61 2.57 -8.48
N ALA A 247 -9.13 1.58 -9.20
CA ALA A 247 -8.34 0.60 -9.94
C ALA A 247 -7.51 1.23 -11.07
N GLY A 248 -8.06 2.21 -11.81
CA GLY A 248 -7.32 2.98 -12.82
C GLY A 248 -6.21 3.86 -12.24
N ALA A 249 -6.37 4.35 -11.02
CA ALA A 249 -5.34 5.13 -10.33
C ALA A 249 -4.12 4.29 -9.89
N TYR A 250 -4.29 2.97 -9.69
CA TYR A 250 -3.18 2.05 -9.39
C TYR A 250 -2.35 1.70 -10.63
N LEU A 251 -2.96 1.66 -11.84
CA LEU A 251 -2.20 1.43 -13.08
C LEU A 251 -1.46 2.67 -13.59
N SER A 252 -1.97 3.89 -13.34
CA SER A 252 -1.35 5.11 -13.87
C SER A 252 -0.05 5.53 -13.14
N LYS A 253 0.30 4.92 -12.01
CA LYS A 253 1.53 5.24 -11.24
C LYS A 253 2.66 4.23 -11.41
N GLY A 254 2.47 3.20 -12.25
CA GLY A 254 3.40 2.06 -12.37
C GLY A 254 4.25 1.99 -13.64
N THR A 255 4.12 2.91 -14.60
CA THR A 255 4.73 2.75 -15.92
C THR A 255 5.80 3.79 -16.23
N GLN A 256 6.89 3.78 -15.46
CA GLN A 256 8.16 4.35 -15.94
C GLN A 256 9.37 3.73 -15.23
N ALA A 257 9.62 2.43 -15.43
CA ALA A 257 10.95 1.87 -15.25
C ALA A 257 11.08 0.53 -16.01
N SER A 258 12.25 0.35 -16.62
CA SER A 258 12.78 -0.89 -17.23
C SER A 258 12.35 -1.20 -18.67
N LEU A 259 13.07 -0.59 -19.61
CA LEU A 259 13.45 -1.24 -20.87
C LEU A 259 14.84 -0.74 -21.25
N CYS A 260 15.84 -1.19 -20.50
CA CYS A 260 17.25 -1.12 -20.91
C CYS A 260 18.06 -2.17 -20.14
N CYS A 261 17.90 -3.44 -20.52
CA CYS A 261 18.74 -4.55 -20.04
C CYS A 261 18.74 -5.66 -21.11
N ILE A 262 19.51 -5.49 -22.20
CA ILE A 262 19.86 -6.60 -23.11
C ILE A 262 21.32 -6.41 -23.58
N HIS A 263 22.20 -7.27 -23.03
CA HIS A 263 23.46 -7.82 -23.57
C HIS A 263 24.78 -7.01 -23.62
N HIS A 264 25.76 -7.36 -22.77
CA HIS A 264 27.00 -8.11 -23.12
C HIS A 264 27.89 -8.39 -21.85
N PRO A 265 28.93 -9.26 -21.88
CA PRO A 265 29.10 -10.36 -20.93
C PRO A 265 30.33 -10.26 -19.99
N ARG A 266 30.33 -11.19 -19.02
CA ARG A 266 31.42 -11.65 -18.14
C ARG A 266 32.85 -11.61 -18.72
N SER A 267 33.81 -11.11 -17.92
CA SER A 267 35.09 -11.74 -17.47
C SER A 267 35.92 -10.62 -16.79
N MET A 268 36.60 -10.71 -15.65
CA MET A 268 37.58 -11.65 -15.08
C MET A 268 37.62 -11.43 -13.54
N ALA A 269 37.63 -12.48 -12.72
CA ALA A 269 38.78 -12.94 -11.91
C ALA A 269 39.45 -11.90 -10.99
N GLY A 270 39.54 -12.21 -9.69
CA GLY A 270 40.34 -11.47 -8.71
C GLY A 270 40.08 -11.91 -7.27
N ASP A 271 41.08 -12.53 -6.68
CA ASP A 271 41.08 -13.29 -5.43
C ASP A 271 40.76 -12.54 -4.13
N GLY A 272 40.31 -13.32 -3.14
CA GLY A 272 40.78 -13.37 -1.76
C GLY A 272 41.13 -12.07 -1.01
N ILE A 273 40.52 -11.87 0.15
CA ILE A 273 41.15 -12.12 1.46
C ILE A 273 40.19 -11.72 2.58
N ARG A 274 40.14 -12.61 3.56
CA ARG A 274 39.46 -12.57 4.85
C ARG A 274 40.34 -11.81 5.85
N SER A 275 39.77 -10.90 6.64
CA SER A 275 40.25 -10.49 7.99
C SER A 275 39.26 -9.48 8.59
N THR A 276 38.44 -9.91 9.56
CA THR A 276 38.58 -9.68 11.02
C THR A 276 38.27 -8.25 11.49
N GLU A 277 37.17 -8.17 12.26
CA GLU A 277 37.00 -7.44 13.52
C GLU A 277 37.90 -6.23 13.80
N THR A 278 37.28 -5.09 14.12
CA THR A 278 37.56 -4.40 15.39
C THR A 278 36.36 -3.54 15.80
N VAL A 279 35.83 -3.84 16.97
CA VAL A 279 34.89 -3.02 17.74
C VAL A 279 35.72 -1.99 18.50
N LEU A 280 35.36 -0.71 18.37
CA LEU A 280 35.45 0.31 19.40
C LEU A 280 34.22 1.21 19.28
#